data_AF-A0A1S9CBX1-F1
#
_entry.id   AF-A0A1S9CBX1-F1
#
_cell.length_a   1.000
_cell.length_b   1.000
_cell.length_c   1.000
_cell.angle_alpha   90.00
_cell.angle_beta   90.00
_cell.angle_gamma   90.00
#
_symmetry.space_group_name_H-M   'P 1'
#
loop_
_entity.id
_entity.type
_entity.pdbx_description
1 polymer ?
#
loop_
_entity_poly.entity_id
_entity_poly.type
_entity_poly.pdbx_seq_one_letter_code
_entity_poly.pdbx_strand_id
1 'polypeptide(L)'
;MVKGKIIKGIAGFYYVQTDDKIYECKARGKFRKDQLTPLIGDYVEINTTNYEGSLKSDFLQGTIEEILERKNKLIRPPVANIDQGLIVFSVSYPKLHVDLLDKFLLIMEKEKIEAHIILNKIDEQNTIDYKQLIKTYSSAGYNILDISAVQNINLNKIKLLLNNKTSFFAGPSGVGKSTILNQVQKNLVLETGVMSEKIKRGKHTTRHVELMPLIEGGYVVDTPGFTSLQLD
;
A
#
# COMPACT_ATOMS: atom_id res chain seq x y z
N MET A 1 -8.06 22.97 13.19
CA MET A 1 -8.08 21.94 12.13
C MET A 1 -6.94 20.98 12.43
N VAL A 2 -7.16 19.68 12.23
CA VAL A 2 -6.18 18.62 12.53
C VAL A 2 -5.74 18.00 11.21
N LYS A 3 -4.44 17.74 11.04
CA LYS A 3 -3.92 17.07 9.86
C LYS A 3 -3.98 15.56 10.04
N GLY A 4 -4.24 14.85 8.96
CA GLY A 4 -4.23 13.40 8.97
C GLY A 4 -4.13 12.80 7.59
N LYS A 5 -4.13 11.46 7.54
CA LYS A 5 -4.05 10.67 6.32
C LYS A 5 -5.28 9.80 6.17
N ILE A 6 -5.92 9.80 5.00
CA ILE A 6 -7.03 8.88 4.71
C ILE A 6 -6.47 7.46 4.62
N ILE A 7 -6.83 6.58 5.55
CA ILE A 7 -6.36 5.18 5.59
C ILE A 7 -7.37 4.20 5.02
N LYS A 8 -8.66 4.55 5.00
CA LYS A 8 -9.75 3.67 4.55
C LYS A 8 -10.96 4.47 4.08
N GLY A 9 -11.71 3.93 3.12
CA GLY A 9 -12.95 4.53 2.62
C GLY A 9 -14.08 3.51 2.50
N ILE A 10 -15.23 3.78 3.12
CA ILE A 10 -16.41 2.89 3.11
C ILE A 10 -17.67 3.72 2.90
N ALA A 11 -18.45 3.41 1.86
CA ALA A 11 -19.80 3.96 1.65
C ALA A 11 -19.90 5.51 1.77
N GLY A 12 -18.87 6.22 1.29
CA GLY A 12 -18.80 7.70 1.33
C GLY A 12 -18.27 8.30 2.63
N PHE A 13 -17.87 7.45 3.59
CA PHE A 13 -17.10 7.83 4.77
C PHE A 13 -15.61 7.55 4.55
N TYR A 14 -14.77 8.39 5.13
CA TYR A 14 -13.32 8.32 5.07
C TYR A 14 -12.77 8.25 6.49
N TYR A 15 -11.94 7.25 6.77
CA TYR A 15 -11.28 7.11 8.06
C TYR A 15 -9.90 7.76 7.98
N VAL A 16 -9.71 8.79 8.79
CA VAL A 16 -8.52 9.64 8.78
C VAL A 16 -7.69 9.34 10.02
N GLN A 17 -6.49 8.81 9.82
CA GLN A 17 -5.48 8.65 10.86
C GLN A 17 -4.81 10.00 11.12
N THR A 18 -4.90 10.47 12.36
CA THR A 18 -4.13 11.61 12.89
C THR A 18 -3.00 11.05 13.78
N ASP A 19 -2.31 11.87 14.56
CA ASP A 19 -1.15 11.40 15.35
C ASP A 19 -1.50 10.24 16.29
N ASP A 20 -2.63 10.30 17.00
CA ASP A 20 -3.04 9.30 17.99
C ASP A 20 -4.45 8.73 17.79
N LYS A 21 -5.25 9.32 16.89
CA LYS A 21 -6.68 9.04 16.76
C LYS A 21 -7.11 8.79 15.33
N ILE A 22 -8.19 8.03 15.19
CA ILE A 22 -8.88 7.81 13.92
C ILE A 22 -10.22 8.53 13.96
N TYR A 23 -10.46 9.36 12.94
CA TYR A 23 -11.71 10.07 12.76
C TYR A 23 -12.48 9.50 11.58
N GLU A 24 -13.75 9.13 11.80
CA GLU A 24 -14.70 8.87 10.73
C GLU A 24 -15.19 10.21 10.16
N CYS A 25 -14.83 10.49 8.91
CA CYS A 25 -15.05 11.76 8.28
C CYS A 25 -15.97 11.68 7.07
N LYS A 26 -16.74 12.74 6.84
CA LYS A 26 -17.38 13.00 5.54
C LYS A 26 -16.61 14.08 4.79
N ALA A 27 -16.56 13.94 3.46
CA ALA A 27 -16.03 14.98 2.59
C ALA A 27 -17.09 16.08 2.38
N ARG A 28 -16.71 17.36 2.46
CA ARG A 28 -17.63 18.47 2.16
C ARG A 28 -18.15 18.39 0.73
N GLY A 29 -19.41 18.82 0.54
CA GLY A 29 -20.04 18.87 -0.79
C GLY A 29 -19.31 19.76 -1.81
N LYS A 30 -18.46 20.69 -1.34
CA LYS A 30 -17.60 21.55 -2.19
C LYS A 30 -16.72 20.73 -3.13
N PHE A 31 -16.19 19.59 -2.67
CA PHE A 31 -15.34 18.71 -3.47
C PHE A 31 -16.02 18.15 -4.72
N ARG A 32 -17.35 17.98 -4.70
CA ARG A 32 -18.12 17.58 -5.89
C ARG A 32 -18.15 18.67 -6.95
N LYS A 33 -18.13 19.94 -6.55
CA LYS A 33 -18.07 21.09 -7.46
C LYS A 33 -16.68 21.24 -8.08
N ASP A 34 -15.65 20.96 -7.29
CA ASP A 34 -14.24 21.07 -7.70
C ASP A 34 -13.71 19.79 -8.39
N GLN A 35 -14.57 18.80 -8.66
CA GLN A 35 -14.24 17.48 -9.21
C GLN A 35 -13.13 16.71 -8.47
N LEU A 36 -12.89 17.04 -7.20
CA LEU A 36 -11.79 16.51 -6.44
C LEU A 36 -12.28 15.41 -5.50
N THR A 37 -12.07 14.14 -5.87
CA THR A 37 -12.50 13.00 -5.05
C THR A 37 -11.40 12.63 -4.05
N PRO A 38 -11.69 12.56 -2.73
CA PRO A 38 -10.73 12.06 -1.75
C PRO A 38 -10.34 10.62 -2.05
N LEU A 39 -9.03 10.35 -2.01
CA LEU A 39 -8.42 9.05 -2.23
C LEU A 39 -7.76 8.55 -0.94
N ILE A 40 -7.67 7.24 -0.83
CA ILE A 40 -6.86 6.63 0.22
C ILE A 40 -5.40 7.03 0.01
N GLY A 41 -4.72 7.37 1.09
CA GLY A 41 -3.39 7.95 1.08
C GLY A 41 -3.35 9.48 0.97
N ASP A 42 -4.46 10.17 0.71
CA ASP A 42 -4.50 11.63 0.76
C ASP A 42 -4.16 12.14 2.17
N TYR A 43 -3.32 13.16 2.23
CA TYR A 43 -3.20 14.00 3.41
C TYR A 43 -4.32 15.04 3.39
N VAL A 44 -4.97 15.24 4.53
CA VAL A 44 -6.16 16.08 4.66
C VAL A 44 -6.11 16.94 5.90
N GLU A 45 -6.79 18.08 5.86
CA GLU A 45 -7.16 18.82 7.06
C GLU A 45 -8.62 18.51 7.42
N ILE A 46 -8.83 18.10 8.67
CA ILE A 46 -10.15 17.81 9.21
C ILE A 46 -10.56 18.83 10.26
N ASN A 47 -11.83 19.18 10.26
CA ASN A 47 -12.48 19.84 11.38
C ASN A 47 -13.11 18.76 12.27
N THR A 48 -12.63 18.65 13.50
CA THR A 48 -13.07 17.64 14.47
C THR A 48 -14.26 18.17 15.26
N THR A 49 -15.29 17.36 15.46
CA THR A 49 -16.33 17.67 16.44
C THR A 49 -16.06 16.85 17.71
N ASN A 50 -16.25 17.46 18.88
CA ASN A 50 -16.10 16.79 20.17
C ASN A 50 -17.27 15.81 20.46
N TYR A 51 -18.03 15.40 19.45
CA TYR A 51 -19.05 14.38 19.62
C TYR A 51 -18.34 13.03 19.69
N GLU A 52 -18.06 12.59 20.91
CA GLU A 52 -17.87 11.18 21.22
C GLU A 52 -19.18 10.45 20.88
N GLY A 53 -19.18 9.76 19.74
CA GLY A 53 -20.24 8.83 19.35
C GLY A 53 -21.64 9.43 19.22
N SER A 54 -22.13 9.54 17.98
CA SER A 54 -23.52 9.06 17.81
C SER A 54 -23.54 7.63 18.34
N LEU A 55 -24.60 7.21 19.05
CA LEU A 55 -24.81 5.90 19.71
C LEU A 55 -24.62 4.64 18.80
N LYS A 56 -23.99 4.76 17.63
CA LYS A 56 -23.81 3.79 16.56
C LYS A 56 -22.38 3.70 15.97
N SER A 57 -21.37 4.46 16.43
CA SER A 57 -19.98 4.35 15.89
C SER A 57 -18.89 4.54 16.96
N ASP A 58 -17.93 3.61 17.01
CA ASP A 58 -16.76 3.60 17.93
C ASP A 58 -15.66 4.63 17.58
N PHE A 59 -15.92 5.53 16.62
CA PHE A 59 -14.94 6.50 16.11
C PHE A 59 -15.34 7.95 16.42
N LEU A 60 -14.33 8.80 16.60
CA LEU A 60 -14.51 10.25 16.64
C LEU A 60 -14.99 10.76 15.27
N GLN A 61 -15.76 11.85 15.25
CA GLN A 61 -16.31 12.38 14.01
C GLN A 61 -15.57 13.62 13.54
N GLY A 62 -15.47 13.76 12.22
CA GLY A 62 -14.87 14.91 11.59
C GLY A 62 -15.45 15.21 10.21
N THR A 63 -15.05 16.34 9.66
CA THR A 63 -15.33 16.72 8.27
C THR A 63 -14.00 17.02 7.58
N ILE A 64 -13.77 16.42 6.42
CA ILE A 64 -12.63 16.79 5.57
C ILE A 64 -12.94 18.17 5.00
N GLU A 65 -12.11 19.15 5.35
CA GLU A 65 -12.19 20.53 4.91
C GLU A 65 -11.30 20.77 3.69
N GLU A 66 -10.13 20.13 3.67
CA GLU A 66 -9.13 20.29 2.61
C GLU A 66 -8.43 18.97 2.32
N ILE A 67 -8.11 18.76 1.03
CA ILE A 67 -7.21 17.70 0.57
C ILE A 67 -5.92 18.39 0.14
N LEU A 68 -4.82 18.02 0.78
CA LEU A 68 -3.51 18.60 0.50
C LEU A 68 -2.97 18.08 -0.84
N GLU A 69 -1.97 18.79 -1.37
CA GLU A 69 -1.36 18.46 -2.65
C GLU A 69 -0.82 17.02 -2.68
N ARG A 70 -1.16 16.30 -3.75
CA ARG A 70 -0.69 14.92 -3.96
C ARG A 70 0.67 14.95 -4.63
N LYS A 71 1.65 14.24 -4.07
CA LYS A 71 2.94 14.02 -4.77
C LYS A 71 2.82 13.06 -5.96
N ASN A 72 1.89 12.11 -5.88
CA ASN A 72 1.57 11.13 -6.92
C ASN A 72 0.21 10.46 -6.65
N LYS A 73 -0.30 9.71 -7.64
CA LYS A 73 -1.50 8.87 -7.50
C LYS A 73 -1.44 7.67 -8.44
N LEU A 74 -1.93 6.52 -7.99
CA LEU A 74 -2.27 5.41 -8.86
C LEU A 74 -3.76 5.45 -9.20
N ILE A 75 -4.08 4.94 -10.39
CA ILE A 75 -5.46 4.90 -10.90
C ILE A 75 -6.10 3.57 -10.52
N ARG A 76 -5.33 2.48 -10.65
CA ARG A 76 -5.77 1.14 -10.28
C ARG A 76 -4.66 0.37 -9.58
N PRO A 77 -4.78 0.12 -8.26
CA PRO A 77 -5.84 0.63 -7.38
C PRO A 77 -5.77 2.16 -7.17
N PRO A 78 -6.89 2.83 -6.88
CA PRO A 78 -6.92 4.27 -6.64
C PRO A 78 -6.34 4.62 -5.26
N VAL A 79 -5.09 5.10 -5.22
CA VAL A 79 -4.37 5.48 -3.99
C VAL A 79 -3.39 6.63 -4.29
N ALA A 80 -3.21 7.54 -3.34
CA ALA A 80 -2.33 8.71 -3.47
C ALA A 80 -1.15 8.66 -2.48
N ASN A 81 -0.16 9.50 -2.74
CA ASN A 81 0.99 9.74 -1.84
C ASN A 81 1.75 8.47 -1.46
N ILE A 82 2.08 7.67 -2.47
CA ILE A 82 2.89 6.47 -2.34
C ILE A 82 4.36 6.84 -2.37
N ASP A 83 5.15 6.25 -1.48
CA ASP A 83 6.60 6.43 -1.47
C ASP A 83 7.28 5.48 -2.45
N GLN A 84 6.90 4.20 -2.45
CA GLN A 84 7.60 3.17 -3.18
C GLN A 84 6.73 1.97 -3.58
N GLY A 85 7.15 1.27 -4.63
CA GLY A 85 6.62 -0.01 -5.07
C GLY A 85 7.67 -1.12 -4.97
N LEU A 86 7.34 -2.19 -4.25
CA LEU A 86 8.16 -3.40 -4.16
C LEU A 86 7.66 -4.39 -5.22
N ILE A 87 8.40 -4.53 -6.32
CA ILE A 87 8.04 -5.36 -7.47
C ILE A 87 8.64 -6.75 -7.27
N VAL A 88 7.80 -7.71 -6.88
CA VAL A 88 8.22 -9.06 -6.49
C VAL A 88 8.10 -10.03 -7.65
N PHE A 89 9.21 -10.69 -7.96
CA PHE A 89 9.27 -11.85 -8.86
C PHE A 89 9.94 -13.03 -8.16
N SER A 90 9.73 -14.24 -8.69
CA SER A 90 10.42 -15.45 -8.22
C SER A 90 11.63 -15.72 -9.12
N VAL A 91 12.75 -16.18 -8.54
CA VAL A 91 13.88 -16.72 -9.31
C VAL A 91 13.68 -18.17 -9.75
N SER A 92 12.59 -18.80 -9.29
CA SER A 92 12.19 -20.18 -9.60
C SER A 92 10.82 -20.22 -10.30
N TYR A 93 9.74 -20.56 -9.59
CA TYR A 93 8.35 -20.57 -10.07
C TYR A 93 7.48 -19.54 -9.33
N PRO A 94 6.57 -18.81 -10.01
CA PRO A 94 6.39 -18.77 -11.47
C PRO A 94 7.57 -18.12 -12.18
N LYS A 95 7.76 -18.47 -13.46
CA LYS A 95 8.84 -17.94 -14.29
C LYS A 95 8.77 -16.41 -14.35
N LEU A 96 9.91 -15.75 -14.25
CA LEU A 96 10.00 -14.30 -14.39
C LEU A 96 9.65 -13.87 -15.83
N HIS A 97 8.77 -12.89 -15.95
CA HIS A 97 8.38 -12.26 -17.21
C HIS A 97 8.96 -10.84 -17.27
N VAL A 98 10.02 -10.66 -18.04
CA VAL A 98 10.77 -9.39 -18.13
C VAL A 98 9.88 -8.24 -18.62
N ASP A 99 9.05 -8.49 -19.64
CA ASP A 99 8.11 -7.48 -20.15
C ASP A 99 7.13 -6.96 -19.09
N LEU A 100 6.73 -7.84 -18.16
CA LEU A 100 5.85 -7.44 -17.06
C LEU A 100 6.60 -6.63 -16.00
N LEU A 101 7.87 -6.99 -15.72
CA LEU A 101 8.74 -6.20 -14.86
C LEU A 101 8.92 -4.79 -15.44
N ASP A 102 9.28 -4.68 -16.72
CA ASP A 102 9.45 -3.40 -17.41
C ASP A 102 8.17 -2.57 -17.38
N LYS A 103 7.02 -3.20 -17.61
CA LYS A 103 5.72 -2.51 -17.50
C LYS A 103 5.49 -1.94 -16.10
N PHE A 104 5.84 -2.67 -15.04
CA PHE A 104 5.72 -2.14 -13.68
C PHE A 104 6.68 -0.96 -13.45
N LEU A 105 7.93 -1.07 -13.90
CA LEU A 105 8.92 -0.01 -13.76
C LEU A 105 8.48 1.27 -14.49
N LEU A 106 7.95 1.14 -15.72
CA LEU A 106 7.40 2.27 -16.49
C LEU A 106 6.25 2.97 -15.75
N ILE A 107 5.37 2.21 -15.08
CA ILE A 107 4.30 2.78 -14.25
C ILE A 107 4.88 3.56 -13.07
N MET A 108 5.88 3.00 -12.38
CA MET A 108 6.52 3.67 -11.24
C MET A 108 7.17 4.99 -11.66
N GLU A 109 7.93 4.98 -12.75
CA GLU A 109 8.59 6.17 -13.28
C GLU A 109 7.59 7.25 -13.70
N LYS A 110 6.54 6.87 -14.46
CA LYS A 110 5.47 7.79 -14.89
C LYS A 110 4.81 8.48 -13.69
N GLU A 111 4.54 7.73 -12.63
CA GLU A 111 3.86 8.22 -11.43
C GLU A 111 4.83 8.74 -10.36
N LYS A 112 6.13 8.84 -10.63
CA LYS A 112 7.16 9.30 -9.67
C LYS A 112 7.12 8.52 -8.35
N ILE A 113 7.09 7.20 -8.45
CA ILE A 113 7.14 6.25 -7.33
C ILE A 113 8.48 5.55 -7.35
N GLU A 114 9.17 5.44 -6.21
CA GLU A 114 10.45 4.72 -6.14
C GLU A 114 10.24 3.21 -6.35
N ALA A 115 10.98 2.58 -7.26
CA ALA A 115 10.84 1.15 -7.56
C ALA A 115 11.95 0.31 -6.92
N HIS A 116 11.57 -0.76 -6.23
CA HIS A 116 12.49 -1.79 -5.74
C HIS A 116 12.15 -3.15 -6.36
N ILE A 117 13.12 -3.78 -7.02
CA ILE A 117 12.96 -5.11 -7.61
C ILE A 117 13.30 -6.15 -6.55
N ILE A 118 12.35 -7.02 -6.22
CA ILE A 118 12.51 -8.06 -5.21
C ILE A 118 12.51 -9.42 -5.91
N LEU A 119 13.65 -10.10 -5.88
CA LEU A 119 13.83 -11.45 -6.42
C LEU A 119 13.72 -12.46 -5.26
N ASN A 120 12.54 -13.05 -5.10
CA ASN A 120 12.23 -13.97 -4.02
C ASN A 120 12.52 -15.43 -4.42
N LYS A 121 12.53 -16.31 -3.41
CA LYS A 121 12.71 -17.77 -3.52
C LYS A 121 14.10 -18.22 -3.95
N ILE A 122 15.14 -17.48 -3.55
CA ILE A 122 16.55 -17.84 -3.83
C ILE A 122 16.99 -19.15 -3.17
N ASP A 123 16.17 -19.68 -2.27
CA ASP A 123 16.33 -20.99 -1.65
C ASP A 123 15.93 -22.15 -2.56
N GLU A 124 15.11 -21.91 -3.59
CA GLU A 124 14.71 -22.93 -4.54
C GLU A 124 15.79 -23.12 -5.64
N GLN A 125 15.78 -24.28 -6.29
CA GLN A 125 16.67 -24.48 -7.44
C GLN A 125 16.33 -23.48 -8.54
N ASN A 126 17.27 -22.59 -8.83
CA ASN A 126 17.08 -21.53 -9.80
C ASN A 126 16.76 -22.11 -11.17
N THR A 127 15.61 -21.73 -11.72
CA THR A 127 15.21 -22.11 -13.08
C THR A 127 15.79 -21.14 -14.12
N ILE A 128 16.36 -20.02 -13.66
CA ILE A 128 16.92 -18.93 -14.46
C ILE A 128 18.23 -18.45 -13.83
N ASP A 129 19.23 -18.11 -14.64
CA ASP A 129 20.36 -17.30 -14.18
C ASP A 129 19.91 -15.83 -14.02
N TYR A 130 19.41 -15.49 -12.84
CA TYR A 130 18.93 -14.15 -12.51
C TYR A 130 20.06 -13.13 -12.30
N LYS A 131 21.34 -13.55 -12.33
CA LYS A 131 22.48 -12.62 -12.17
C LYS A 131 22.59 -11.63 -13.32
N GLN A 132 22.29 -12.08 -14.54
CA GLN A 132 22.26 -11.18 -15.70
C GLN A 132 21.16 -10.12 -15.55
N LEU A 133 20.00 -10.52 -15.02
CA LEU A 133 18.91 -9.59 -14.71
C LEU A 133 19.35 -8.55 -13.68
N ILE A 134 20.01 -9.00 -12.60
CA ILE A 134 20.57 -8.09 -11.59
C ILE A 134 21.50 -7.07 -12.24
N LYS A 135 22.43 -7.53 -13.08
CA LYS A 135 23.38 -6.65 -13.77
C LYS A 135 22.68 -5.61 -14.63
N THR A 136 21.73 -6.05 -15.46
CA THR A 136 20.98 -5.16 -16.37
C THR A 136 20.24 -4.07 -15.61
N TYR A 137 19.38 -4.43 -14.65
CA TYR A 137 18.56 -3.43 -13.97
C TYR A 137 19.34 -2.59 -12.95
N SER A 138 20.39 -3.13 -12.33
CA SER A 138 21.27 -2.32 -11.47
C SER A 138 22.03 -1.28 -12.28
N SER A 139 22.46 -1.61 -13.50
CA SER A 139 23.10 -0.64 -14.40
C SER A 139 22.15 0.46 -14.89
N ALA A 140 20.84 0.19 -14.87
CA ALA A 140 19.80 1.18 -15.12
C ALA A 140 19.43 2.00 -13.88
N GLY A 141 20.06 1.76 -12.73
CA GLY A 141 19.86 2.53 -11.49
C GLY A 141 18.81 1.94 -10.53
N TYR A 142 18.24 0.77 -10.82
CA TYR A 142 17.26 0.15 -9.94
C TYR A 142 17.91 -0.59 -8.77
N ASN A 143 17.29 -0.44 -7.59
CA ASN A 143 17.63 -1.22 -6.41
C ASN A 143 17.04 -2.64 -6.53
N ILE A 144 17.90 -3.65 -6.36
CA ILE A 144 17.50 -5.06 -6.48
C ILE A 144 17.86 -5.79 -5.19
N LEU A 145 16.91 -6.54 -4.65
CA LEU A 145 17.09 -7.37 -3.47
C LEU A 145 16.73 -8.81 -3.78
N ASP A 146 17.68 -9.70 -3.56
CA ASP A 146 17.50 -11.13 -3.59
C ASP A 146 17.17 -11.64 -2.18
N ILE A 147 16.06 -12.36 -2.03
CA ILE A 147 15.55 -12.78 -0.73
C ILE A 147 15.01 -14.22 -0.75
N SER A 148 14.96 -14.83 0.43
CA SER A 148 14.11 -15.99 0.67
C SER A 148 13.15 -15.63 1.80
N ALA A 149 11.87 -15.46 1.47
CA ALA A 149 10.85 -15.22 2.49
C ALA A 149 10.67 -16.42 3.42
N VAL A 150 10.88 -17.65 2.94
CA VAL A 150 10.68 -18.88 3.73
C VAL A 150 11.88 -19.21 4.61
N GLN A 151 13.10 -18.90 4.15
CA GLN A 151 14.33 -19.09 4.95
C GLN A 151 14.77 -17.84 5.71
N ASN A 152 13.96 -16.77 5.67
CA ASN A 152 14.27 -15.46 6.28
C ASN A 152 15.59 -14.81 5.79
N ILE A 153 16.00 -15.10 4.56
CA ILE A 153 17.23 -14.52 3.99
C ILE A 153 16.93 -13.10 3.50
N ASN A 154 17.75 -12.13 3.93
CA ASN A 154 17.70 -10.71 3.54
C ASN A 154 16.38 -9.97 3.86
N LEU A 155 15.45 -10.55 4.62
CA LEU A 155 14.18 -9.90 4.96
C LEU A 155 14.31 -8.63 5.83
N ASN A 156 15.41 -8.50 6.58
CA ASN A 156 15.72 -7.27 7.31
C ASN A 156 15.85 -6.06 6.37
N LYS A 157 16.36 -6.25 5.14
CA LYS A 157 16.44 -5.18 4.13
C LYS A 157 15.05 -4.72 3.71
N ILE A 158 14.08 -5.64 3.59
CA ILE A 158 12.68 -5.30 3.29
C ILE A 158 12.08 -4.49 4.44
N LYS A 159 12.29 -4.89 5.70
CA LYS A 159 11.81 -4.13 6.87
C LYS A 159 12.32 -2.69 6.87
N LEU A 160 13.62 -2.52 6.63
CA LEU A 160 14.25 -1.20 6.55
C LEU A 160 13.66 -0.35 5.41
N LEU A 161 13.39 -0.95 4.25
CA LEU A 161 12.73 -0.25 3.15
C LEU A 161 11.33 0.24 3.55
N LEU A 162 10.55 -0.59 4.25
CA LEU A 162 9.15 -0.27 4.58
C LEU A 162 9.00 0.80 5.68
N ASN A 163 10.01 0.97 6.53
CA ASN A 163 9.96 1.87 7.68
C ASN A 163 9.59 3.31 7.28
N ASN A 164 8.52 3.84 7.89
CA ASN A 164 7.99 5.19 7.67
C ASN A 164 7.63 5.53 6.22
N LYS A 165 7.47 4.52 5.36
CA LYS A 165 7.08 4.68 3.96
C LYS A 165 5.72 4.04 3.69
N THR A 166 4.96 4.66 2.79
CA THR A 166 3.74 4.13 2.19
C THR A 166 4.12 3.30 0.98
N SER A 167 3.95 2.00 1.08
CA SER A 167 4.50 1.03 0.14
C SER A 167 3.42 0.10 -0.40
N PHE A 168 3.60 -0.46 -1.58
CA PHE A 168 2.79 -1.58 -2.04
C PHE A 168 3.66 -2.68 -2.63
N PHE A 169 3.10 -3.88 -2.69
CA PHE A 169 3.75 -5.04 -3.31
C PHE A 169 3.04 -5.37 -4.62
N ALA A 170 3.78 -5.34 -5.72
CA ALA A 170 3.29 -5.73 -7.05
C ALA A 170 4.00 -6.98 -7.56
N GLY A 171 3.39 -7.68 -8.51
CA GLY A 171 3.98 -8.87 -9.13
C GLY A 171 2.98 -10.01 -9.35
N PRO A 172 3.33 -11.03 -10.14
CA PRO A 172 2.47 -12.17 -10.42
C PRO A 172 1.97 -12.92 -9.16
N SER A 173 0.88 -13.69 -9.30
CA SER A 173 0.46 -14.60 -8.23
C SER A 173 1.51 -15.68 -7.98
N GLY A 174 1.67 -16.15 -6.73
CA GLY A 174 2.60 -17.23 -6.39
C GLY A 174 4.08 -16.86 -6.23
N VAL A 175 4.47 -15.60 -6.49
CA VAL A 175 5.85 -15.10 -6.30
C VAL A 175 6.25 -14.89 -4.83
N GLY A 176 5.28 -14.93 -3.91
CA GLY A 176 5.53 -14.87 -2.45
C GLY A 176 5.30 -13.51 -1.77
N LYS A 177 4.60 -12.55 -2.41
CA LYS A 177 4.24 -11.24 -1.81
C LYS A 177 3.63 -11.37 -0.40
N SER A 178 2.60 -12.20 -0.24
CA SER A 178 1.93 -12.41 1.05
C SER A 178 2.85 -13.07 2.08
N THR A 179 3.70 -14.00 1.64
CA THR A 179 4.71 -14.64 2.51
C THR A 179 5.71 -13.60 3.02
N ILE A 180 6.22 -12.73 2.15
CA ILE A 180 7.12 -11.62 2.55
C ILE A 180 6.40 -10.74 3.58
N LEU A 181 5.19 -10.29 3.26
CA LEU A 181 4.43 -9.38 4.11
C LEU A 181 4.18 -9.96 5.51
N ASN A 182 3.81 -11.24 5.61
CA ASN A 182 3.62 -11.94 6.88
C ASN A 182 4.89 -12.10 7.71
N GLN A 183 6.06 -12.20 7.05
CA GLN A 183 7.34 -12.33 7.75
C GLN A 183 7.88 -10.97 8.22
N VAL A 184 7.69 -9.91 7.42
CA VAL A 184 8.13 -8.56 7.80
C VAL A 184 7.24 -7.96 8.87
N GLN A 185 5.94 -8.25 8.82
CA GLN A 185 4.95 -7.80 9.78
C GLN A 185 4.16 -9.00 10.30
N LYS A 186 4.61 -9.53 11.43
CA LYS A 186 3.85 -10.54 12.16
C LYS A 186 2.51 -9.94 12.55
N ASN A 187 1.45 -10.74 12.51
CA ASN A 187 0.12 -10.34 13.02
C ASN A 187 -0.57 -9.20 12.23
N LEU A 188 -0.18 -8.93 10.97
CA LEU A 188 -0.97 -8.04 10.08
C LEU A 188 -2.45 -8.49 9.96
N VAL A 189 -2.70 -9.79 10.14
CA VAL A 189 -4.04 -10.41 10.18
C VAL A 189 -4.78 -10.21 11.53
N LEU A 190 -4.09 -9.82 12.60
CA LEU A 190 -4.70 -9.70 13.95
C LEU A 190 -5.05 -8.26 14.35
N GLU A 191 -4.30 -7.24 13.91
CA GLU A 191 -4.74 -5.85 14.11
C GLU A 191 -5.89 -5.45 13.18
N THR A 192 -5.93 -6.08 12.00
CA THR A 192 -7.13 -6.05 11.15
C THR A 192 -8.31 -6.70 11.85
N GLY A 193 -8.14 -7.70 12.71
CA GLY A 193 -9.24 -8.26 13.52
C GLY A 193 -9.90 -7.21 14.40
N VAL A 194 -9.13 -6.47 15.20
CA VAL A 194 -9.69 -5.48 16.15
C VAL A 194 -10.18 -4.20 15.46
N MET A 195 -9.49 -3.72 14.41
CA MET A 195 -9.98 -2.59 13.61
C MET A 195 -11.16 -2.97 12.71
N SER A 196 -11.11 -4.12 12.03
CA SER A 196 -12.21 -4.62 11.17
C SER A 196 -13.43 -4.94 12.00
N GLU A 197 -13.29 -5.48 13.22
CA GLU A 197 -14.40 -5.70 14.15
C GLU A 197 -15.08 -4.40 14.58
N LYS A 198 -14.31 -3.35 14.88
CA LYS A 198 -14.85 -2.01 15.21
C LYS A 198 -15.45 -1.29 13.99
N ILE A 199 -14.92 -1.55 12.79
CA ILE A 199 -15.40 -0.97 11.52
C ILE A 199 -16.40 -1.92 10.82
N LYS A 200 -17.04 -2.87 11.53
CA LYS A 200 -18.01 -3.81 10.95
C LYS A 200 -19.27 -3.11 10.42
N ARG A 201 -19.17 -2.61 9.19
CA ARG A 201 -20.28 -2.38 8.26
C ARG A 201 -19.98 -3.12 6.97
N GLY A 202 -20.46 -4.36 6.90
CA GLY A 202 -20.57 -5.10 5.65
C GLY A 202 -19.61 -6.26 5.49
N LYS A 203 -20.20 -7.44 5.36
CA LYS A 203 -19.60 -8.70 4.93
C LYS A 203 -19.12 -8.53 3.47
N HIS A 204 -17.82 -8.69 3.24
CA HIS A 204 -17.15 -8.84 1.94
C HIS A 204 -17.67 -8.02 0.75
N THR A 205 -16.93 -6.97 0.35
CA THR A 205 -16.93 -6.51 -1.06
C THR A 205 -15.50 -6.26 -1.54
N THR A 206 -15.13 -6.94 -2.61
CA THR A 206 -13.75 -7.32 -3.01
C THR A 206 -12.96 -6.22 -3.73
N ARG A 207 -13.17 -4.93 -3.43
CA ARG A 207 -12.53 -3.81 -4.15
C ARG A 207 -12.16 -2.59 -3.29
N HIS A 208 -11.96 -2.77 -1.99
CA HIS A 208 -11.50 -1.67 -1.13
C HIS A 208 -9.98 -1.66 -1.06
N VAL A 209 -9.41 -0.50 -1.34
CA VAL A 209 -8.01 -0.17 -1.05
C VAL A 209 -7.96 0.27 0.41
N GLU A 210 -6.98 -0.19 1.16
CA GLU A 210 -6.78 0.23 2.56
C GLU A 210 -5.29 0.42 2.82
N LEU A 211 -4.93 1.33 3.73
CA LEU A 211 -3.57 1.45 4.24
C LEU A 211 -3.47 0.69 5.54
N MET A 212 -2.72 -0.42 5.53
CA MET A 212 -2.40 -1.17 6.73
C MET A 212 -1.19 -0.52 7.42
N PRO A 213 -1.31 -0.07 8.67
CA PRO A 213 -0.18 0.46 9.41
C PRO A 213 0.86 -0.64 9.69
N LEU A 214 2.12 -0.25 9.73
CA LEU A 214 3.23 -1.11 10.13
C LEU A 214 3.65 -0.81 11.57
N ILE A 215 4.07 -1.85 12.31
CA ILE A 215 4.52 -1.71 13.71
C ILE A 215 5.71 -0.76 13.81
N GLU A 216 6.63 -0.84 12.85
CA GLU A 216 7.82 0.01 12.80
C GLU A 216 7.56 1.38 12.14
N GLY A 217 6.31 1.71 11.85
CA GLY A 217 5.90 2.96 11.18
C GLY A 217 5.79 2.82 9.66
N GLY A 218 4.96 3.67 9.06
CA GLY A 218 4.61 3.59 7.64
C GLY A 218 3.37 2.75 7.36
N TYR A 219 3.11 2.49 6.07
CA TYR A 219 1.90 1.80 5.61
C TYR A 219 2.19 0.83 4.47
N VAL A 220 1.46 -0.27 4.43
CA VAL A 220 1.34 -1.11 3.23
C VAL A 220 -0.06 -0.98 2.65
N VAL A 221 -0.14 -0.70 1.35
CA VAL A 221 -1.43 -0.68 0.65
C VAL A 221 -1.96 -2.11 0.51
N ASP A 222 -3.08 -2.42 1.15
CA ASP A 222 -3.79 -3.68 0.97
C ASP A 222 -4.79 -3.56 -0.19
N THR A 223 -4.60 -4.39 -1.21
CA THR A 223 -5.67 -4.67 -2.18
C THR A 223 -5.55 -6.08 -2.73
N PRO A 224 -6.68 -6.78 -2.93
CA PRO A 224 -6.77 -7.84 -3.93
C PRO A 224 -6.72 -7.18 -5.33
N GLY A 225 -5.55 -6.75 -5.80
CA GLY A 225 -5.46 -6.01 -7.06
C GLY A 225 -4.05 -5.73 -7.61
N PHE A 226 -3.02 -5.66 -6.76
CA PHE A 226 -1.64 -5.39 -7.22
C PHE A 226 -0.99 -6.53 -8.05
N THR A 227 -1.71 -7.62 -8.28
CA THR A 227 -1.38 -8.59 -9.34
C THR A 227 -1.50 -8.01 -10.75
N SER A 228 -2.19 -6.88 -10.93
CA SER A 228 -2.28 -6.15 -12.20
C SER A 228 -2.27 -4.63 -11.99
N LEU A 229 -1.18 -3.96 -12.39
CA LEU A 229 -1.15 -2.49 -12.53
C LEU A 229 -1.50 -2.12 -13.97
N GLN A 230 -2.33 -1.09 -14.15
CA GLN A 230 -2.73 -0.59 -15.46
C GLN A 230 -2.15 0.80 -15.69
N LEU A 231 -1.70 1.04 -16.93
CA LEU A 231 -1.41 2.37 -17.46
C LEU A 231 -2.70 2.90 -18.08
N ASP A 232 -2.99 4.17 -17.82
CA ASP A 232 -3.84 4.99 -18.69
C ASP A 232 -3.15 5.25 -20.03
#